data_AF-A0ABD7MVA8-F1
#
_entry.id   AF-A0ABD7MVA8-F1
#
_cell.length_a   1.000
_cell.length_b   1.000
_cell.length_c   1.000
_cell.angle_alpha   90.00
_cell.angle_beta   90.00
_cell.angle_gamma   90.00
#
_symmetry.space_group_name_H-M   'P 1'
#
loop_
_entity.id
_entity.type
_entity.pdbx_description
1 polymer ?
#
loop_
_entity_poly.entity_id
_entity_poly.type
_entity_poly.pdbx_seq_one_letter_code
_entity_poly.pdbx_strand_id
1 'polypeptide(L)'
;MRNVPQSVSRFATVGITSAIFAASLSTVASAAPAALSNAPLAASPGQADKVGAQATCAAKPIFFGYYRTWRDKAIELNDGDKWKDNLHTKLTDIPEQVDMVSLFHVPDNHKSDQRFWETFDKEYHPTLKERGTKVVRTIGAKLLLNKIKEKGLYGQSREDDSKYREIAHEVYEEYVAKHNLDGLDVDMELREVEKYTNLRWQLRKIMGAFSEIMGPKAPGNAGKKPGDDGYKYLIYDTFDNAQLAQVALVADVVDYVLAQTYDKGTAESITRVWNGFRDKINSCQFLAGYAHPEENDTNRFLTAIGDVNTSGAMNVAAWKPEGGEKGGTFAYALDRDGRTYDGDDLTTLKPTDFAFTKRAIELTKGISLTDLGTHGSRTPGANSSRTETSSFFNDPYYQKLMKEAGIADNTN
;
A
#
# COMPACT_ATOMS: atom_id res chain seq x y z
N MET A 1 -78.08 43.14 7.73
CA MET A 1 -77.98 41.81 8.39
C MET A 1 -77.88 40.76 7.29
N ARG A 2 -76.96 39.78 7.42
CA ARG A 2 -76.60 38.73 6.43
C ARG A 2 -75.82 39.29 5.22
N ASN A 3 -74.76 38.70 4.66
CA ASN A 3 -74.11 37.38 4.77
C ASN A 3 -72.63 37.50 4.32
N VAL A 4 -71.80 36.55 4.79
CA VAL A 4 -70.39 36.23 4.44
C VAL A 4 -70.41 34.74 3.96
N PRO A 5 -69.45 34.11 3.23
CA PRO A 5 -68.02 34.39 2.98
C PRO A 5 -67.49 34.23 1.53
N GLN A 6 -66.22 34.62 1.37
CA GLN A 6 -65.34 34.34 0.23
C GLN A 6 -64.79 32.89 0.23
N SER A 7 -64.62 32.32 -0.97
CA SER A 7 -63.75 31.17 -1.24
C SER A 7 -62.73 31.54 -2.32
N VAL A 8 -61.47 31.14 -2.17
CA VAL A 8 -60.50 31.11 -3.26
C VAL A 8 -59.66 29.84 -3.14
N SER A 9 -59.59 29.05 -4.22
CA SER A 9 -58.54 28.05 -4.43
C SER A 9 -58.33 27.76 -5.93
N ARG A 10 -57.08 28.01 -6.36
CA ARG A 10 -56.21 27.28 -7.32
C ARG A 10 -56.66 27.07 -8.78
N PHE A 11 -55.77 27.44 -9.71
CA PHE A 11 -54.98 26.60 -10.65
C PHE A 11 -54.06 27.56 -11.46
N ALA A 12 -52.73 27.52 -11.28
CA ALA A 12 -51.73 26.74 -12.01
C ALA A 12 -51.41 27.27 -13.43
N THR A 13 -50.25 27.93 -13.58
CA THR A 13 -49.49 27.96 -14.85
C THR A 13 -47.99 27.91 -14.57
N VAL A 14 -47.32 27.06 -15.33
CA VAL A 14 -45.91 26.67 -15.29
C VAL A 14 -44.99 27.83 -15.71
N GLY A 15 -43.93 28.08 -14.93
CA GLY A 15 -42.82 28.97 -15.29
C GLY A 15 -41.50 28.20 -15.21
N ILE A 16 -40.86 27.99 -16.37
CA ILE A 16 -39.51 27.43 -16.48
C ILE A 16 -38.54 28.56 -16.14
N THR A 17 -37.92 28.50 -14.96
CA THR A 17 -36.78 29.37 -14.60
C THR A 17 -35.47 28.67 -14.97
N SER A 18 -34.84 29.15 -16.04
CA SER A 18 -33.44 28.86 -16.37
C SER A 18 -32.54 29.46 -15.30
N ALA A 19 -31.91 28.62 -14.48
CA ALA A 19 -30.84 29.03 -13.58
C ALA A 19 -29.52 29.08 -14.38
N ILE A 20 -29.00 30.29 -14.57
CA ILE A 20 -27.67 30.53 -15.14
C ILE A 20 -26.66 30.15 -14.05
N PHE A 21 -25.97 29.02 -14.22
CA PHE A 21 -24.76 28.70 -13.48
C PHE A 21 -23.64 29.63 -13.95
N ALA A 22 -23.33 30.66 -13.16
CA ALA A 22 -22.11 31.42 -13.33
C ALA A 22 -20.93 30.56 -12.86
N ALA A 23 -20.25 29.89 -13.81
CA ALA A 23 -18.96 29.29 -13.56
C ALA A 23 -17.94 30.42 -13.36
N SER A 24 -17.58 30.70 -12.11
CA SER A 24 -16.42 31.53 -11.80
C SER A 24 -15.16 30.75 -12.18
N LEU A 25 -14.67 30.95 -13.40
CA LEU A 25 -13.31 30.60 -13.78
C LEU A 25 -12.36 31.52 -13.01
N SER A 26 -11.96 31.10 -11.81
CA SER A 26 -10.78 31.65 -11.15
C SER A 26 -9.57 31.30 -12.01
N THR A 27 -9.11 32.26 -12.79
CA THR A 27 -7.81 32.21 -13.46
C THR A 27 -6.74 32.11 -12.38
N VAL A 28 -6.25 30.89 -12.13
CA VAL A 28 -5.04 30.69 -11.35
C VAL A 28 -3.93 31.33 -12.17
N ALA A 29 -3.46 32.49 -11.73
CA ALA A 29 -2.22 33.04 -12.28
C ALA A 29 -1.15 31.96 -12.04
N SER A 30 -0.63 31.38 -13.12
CA SER A 30 0.51 30.47 -13.06
C SER A 30 1.68 31.25 -12.49
N ALA A 31 1.88 31.12 -11.17
CA ALA A 31 3.10 31.58 -10.55
C ALA A 31 4.23 30.82 -11.24
N ALA A 32 5.20 31.55 -11.80
CA ALA A 32 6.45 30.92 -12.22
C ALA A 32 6.94 30.06 -11.05
N PRO A 33 7.30 28.78 -11.27
CA PRO A 33 7.72 27.92 -10.18
C PRO A 33 8.86 28.62 -9.46
N ALA A 34 8.68 28.84 -8.15
CA ALA A 34 9.73 29.42 -7.33
C ALA A 34 11.00 28.59 -7.54
N ALA A 35 12.11 29.25 -7.86
CA ALA A 35 13.38 28.56 -8.09
C ALA A 35 13.69 27.68 -6.87
N LEU A 36 13.98 26.40 -7.11
CA LEU A 36 14.30 25.44 -6.06
C LEU A 36 15.53 25.90 -5.27
N SER A 37 15.54 25.61 -3.97
CA SER A 37 16.65 26.00 -3.09
C SER A 37 17.96 25.35 -3.51
N ASN A 38 19.04 26.14 -3.48
CA ASN A 38 20.42 25.66 -3.63
C ASN A 38 21.08 25.35 -2.28
N ALA A 39 20.37 25.51 -1.16
CA ALA A 39 20.93 25.19 0.15
C ALA A 39 21.21 23.68 0.28
N PRO A 40 22.26 23.28 1.01
CA PRO A 40 22.51 21.88 1.27
C PRO A 40 21.31 21.20 1.94
N LEU A 41 20.97 20.00 1.48
CA LEU A 41 20.02 19.11 2.13
C LEU A 41 20.55 18.72 3.51
N ALA A 42 19.65 18.69 4.50
CA ALA A 42 20.00 18.32 5.87
C ALA A 42 20.67 16.93 5.91
N ALA A 43 21.67 16.78 6.79
CA ALA A 43 22.26 15.47 7.07
C ALA A 43 21.22 14.53 7.73
N SER A 44 21.33 13.21 7.54
CA SER A 44 20.52 12.27 8.35
C SER A 44 21.27 11.99 9.64
N PRO A 45 20.59 11.99 10.79
CA PRO A 45 21.16 11.53 12.06
C PRO A 45 21.36 10.00 12.11
N GLY A 46 20.95 9.24 11.08
CA GLY A 46 21.10 7.79 11.03
C GLY A 46 19.99 7.02 11.76
N GLN A 47 18.98 7.72 12.27
CA GLN A 47 17.88 7.17 13.06
C GLN A 47 16.72 8.18 13.14
N ALA A 48 15.52 7.73 13.49
CA ALA A 48 14.40 8.59 13.82
C ALA A 48 14.63 9.33 15.16
N ASP A 49 13.87 10.40 15.40
CA ASP A 49 13.95 11.20 16.63
C ASP A 49 13.70 10.37 17.90
N LYS A 50 12.90 9.31 17.77
CA LYS A 50 12.70 8.26 18.78
C LYS A 50 12.95 6.92 18.13
N VAL A 51 13.54 6.00 18.89
CA VAL A 51 13.81 4.63 18.47
C VAL A 51 13.26 3.63 19.48
N GLY A 52 13.13 2.38 19.07
CA GLY A 52 12.70 1.29 19.93
C GLY A 52 11.19 1.19 20.12
N ALA A 53 10.78 0.25 20.96
CA ALA A 53 9.38 0.01 21.27
C ALA A 53 8.78 1.23 21.99
N GLN A 54 7.63 1.71 21.51
CA GLN A 54 6.87 2.78 22.13
C GLN A 54 5.64 2.20 22.81
N ALA A 55 5.47 2.49 24.10
CA ALA A 55 4.29 2.06 24.85
C ALA A 55 2.99 2.62 24.24
N THR A 56 3.05 3.79 23.60
CA THR A 56 1.91 4.43 22.93
C THR A 56 2.35 5.11 21.64
N CYS A 57 1.57 4.95 20.58
CA CYS A 57 1.74 5.66 19.32
C CYS A 57 0.87 6.92 19.27
N ALA A 58 1.37 7.97 18.61
CA ALA A 58 0.61 9.20 18.44
C ALA A 58 -0.58 9.02 17.48
N ALA A 59 -0.40 8.15 16.47
CA ALA A 59 -1.46 7.65 15.60
C ALA A 59 -1.88 6.24 16.06
N LYS A 60 -3.14 5.87 15.78
CA LYS A 60 -3.60 4.48 15.94
C LYS A 60 -2.89 3.58 14.92
N PRO A 61 -2.71 2.28 15.22
CA PRO A 61 -2.20 1.34 14.23
C PRO A 61 -3.06 1.36 12.96
N ILE A 62 -2.42 1.35 11.79
CA ILE A 62 -3.09 1.38 10.50
C ILE A 62 -3.04 0.01 9.82
N PHE A 63 -4.03 -0.27 8.97
CA PHE A 63 -3.92 -1.31 7.97
C PHE A 63 -3.63 -0.68 6.60
N PHE A 64 -2.51 -1.07 6.01
CA PHE A 64 -2.08 -0.65 4.67
C PHE A 64 -2.25 -1.81 3.69
N GLY A 65 -2.57 -1.54 2.42
CA GLY A 65 -2.51 -2.61 1.41
C GLY A 65 -2.04 -2.17 0.04
N TYR A 66 -1.30 -3.03 -0.63
CA TYR A 66 -0.95 -2.87 -2.04
C TYR A 66 -2.05 -3.43 -2.92
N TYR A 67 -2.59 -2.58 -3.79
CA TYR A 67 -3.56 -2.95 -4.80
C TYR A 67 -2.89 -2.91 -6.19
N ARG A 68 -2.79 -4.07 -6.84
CA ARG A 68 -2.13 -4.21 -8.15
C ARG A 68 -3.06 -3.67 -9.23
N THR A 69 -2.76 -2.51 -9.81
CA THR A 69 -3.71 -1.84 -10.71
C THR A 69 -3.96 -2.60 -12.00
N TRP A 70 -3.02 -3.45 -12.45
CA TRP A 70 -3.22 -4.33 -13.60
C TRP A 70 -4.17 -5.52 -13.31
N ARG A 71 -4.75 -5.56 -12.11
CA ARG A 71 -5.84 -6.47 -11.74
C ARG A 71 -7.15 -5.74 -11.46
N ASP A 72 -7.16 -4.41 -11.58
CA ASP A 72 -8.39 -3.62 -11.52
C ASP A 72 -9.25 -3.87 -12.75
N LYS A 73 -10.55 -4.02 -12.55
CA LYS A 73 -11.52 -4.17 -13.63
C LYS A 73 -11.49 -3.02 -14.62
N ALA A 74 -11.03 -1.83 -14.26
CA ALA A 74 -10.95 -0.67 -15.13
C ALA A 74 -9.70 -0.63 -16.04
N ILE A 75 -8.69 -1.49 -15.83
CA ILE A 75 -7.49 -1.54 -16.69
C ILE A 75 -7.75 -2.24 -18.03
N GLU A 76 -7.01 -1.88 -19.08
CA GLU A 76 -6.95 -2.64 -20.34
C GLU A 76 -5.64 -3.44 -20.38
N LEU A 77 -5.73 -4.77 -20.29
CA LEU A 77 -4.57 -5.65 -20.33
C LEU A 77 -4.02 -5.84 -21.75
N ASN A 78 -2.77 -6.31 -21.81
CA ASN A 78 -2.12 -6.69 -23.05
C ASN A 78 -2.93 -7.75 -23.81
N ASP A 79 -2.95 -7.68 -25.15
CA ASP A 79 -3.79 -8.57 -25.98
C ASP A 79 -3.48 -10.07 -25.77
N GLY A 80 -2.24 -10.38 -25.38
CA GLY A 80 -1.77 -11.74 -25.06
C GLY A 80 -1.93 -12.15 -23.59
N ASP A 81 -2.42 -11.27 -22.71
CA ASP A 81 -2.69 -11.62 -21.33
C ASP A 81 -3.93 -12.53 -21.27
N LYS A 82 -3.79 -13.71 -20.63
CA LYS A 82 -4.85 -14.72 -20.54
C LYS A 82 -6.06 -14.28 -19.69
N TRP A 83 -5.94 -13.19 -18.93
CA TRP A 83 -6.99 -12.68 -18.04
C TRP A 83 -7.62 -11.37 -18.52
N LYS A 84 -7.29 -10.88 -19.73
CA LYS A 84 -7.77 -9.59 -20.25
C LYS A 84 -9.30 -9.40 -20.21
N ASP A 85 -10.06 -10.47 -20.35
CA ASP A 85 -11.53 -10.47 -20.35
C ASP A 85 -12.13 -10.96 -19.01
N ASN A 86 -11.29 -11.21 -17.99
CA ASN A 86 -11.69 -11.87 -16.74
C ASN A 86 -11.17 -11.14 -15.48
N LEU A 87 -11.21 -9.82 -15.51
CA LEU A 87 -10.91 -8.96 -14.36
C LEU A 87 -12.17 -8.74 -13.52
N HIS A 88 -12.09 -9.02 -12.22
CA HIS A 88 -13.26 -9.06 -11.33
C HIS A 88 -13.33 -7.90 -10.35
N THR A 89 -12.19 -7.55 -9.76
CA THR A 89 -12.09 -6.66 -8.60
C THR A 89 -11.94 -5.21 -9.02
N LYS A 90 -12.55 -4.29 -8.28
CA LYS A 90 -12.31 -2.84 -8.36
C LYS A 90 -11.56 -2.36 -7.14
N LEU A 91 -10.80 -1.27 -7.25
CA LEU A 91 -10.13 -0.65 -6.11
C LEU A 91 -11.10 -0.32 -4.96
N THR A 92 -12.34 0.09 -5.26
CA THR A 92 -13.36 0.41 -4.23
C THR A 92 -14.03 -0.80 -3.60
N ASP A 93 -13.73 -2.03 -4.04
CA ASP A 93 -14.22 -3.24 -3.40
C ASP A 93 -13.46 -3.54 -2.08
N ILE A 94 -12.29 -2.92 -1.86
CA ILE A 94 -11.54 -3.10 -0.61
C ILE A 94 -12.39 -2.68 0.62
N PRO A 95 -12.20 -3.33 1.79
CA PRO A 95 -12.95 -2.97 2.99
C PRO A 95 -12.77 -1.50 3.38
N GLU A 96 -13.85 -0.84 3.82
CA GLU A 96 -13.84 0.59 4.18
C GLU A 96 -12.89 0.90 5.34
N GLN A 97 -12.54 -0.11 6.14
CA GLN A 97 -11.65 0.02 7.29
C GLN A 97 -10.15 -0.07 6.92
N VAL A 98 -9.82 -0.24 5.64
CA VAL A 98 -8.45 -0.04 5.12
C VAL A 98 -8.10 1.44 5.29
N ASP A 99 -7.09 1.73 6.10
CA ASP A 99 -6.68 3.11 6.41
C ASP A 99 -5.89 3.72 5.25
N MET A 100 -5.09 2.91 4.56
CA MET A 100 -4.28 3.35 3.43
C MET A 100 -4.17 2.27 2.35
N VAL A 101 -4.30 2.65 1.09
CA VAL A 101 -4.08 1.77 -0.06
C VAL A 101 -3.00 2.37 -0.97
N SER A 102 -2.04 1.56 -1.36
CA SER A 102 -1.10 1.92 -2.41
C SER A 102 -1.57 1.42 -3.77
N LEU A 103 -1.54 2.33 -4.74
CA LEU A 103 -1.63 1.98 -6.15
C LEU A 103 -0.29 1.39 -6.59
N PHE A 104 -0.20 0.06 -6.62
CA PHE A 104 0.96 -0.64 -7.16
C PHE A 104 0.77 -0.83 -8.67
N HIS A 105 1.30 0.12 -9.43
CA HIS A 105 1.05 0.22 -10.87
C HIS A 105 2.35 0.08 -11.66
N VAL A 106 2.36 -0.88 -12.58
CA VAL A 106 3.48 -1.25 -13.43
C VAL A 106 3.05 -1.10 -14.90
N PRO A 107 3.65 -0.15 -15.65
CA PRO A 107 3.33 0.11 -17.06
C PRO A 107 3.35 -1.14 -17.94
N ASP A 108 4.37 -1.99 -17.77
CA ASP A 108 4.58 -3.17 -18.63
C ASP A 108 3.46 -4.23 -18.51
N ASN A 109 2.64 -4.17 -17.44
CA ASN A 109 1.60 -5.15 -17.17
C ASN A 109 0.26 -4.85 -17.84
N HIS A 110 0.14 -3.76 -18.61
CA HIS A 110 -1.11 -3.40 -19.27
C HIS A 110 -0.86 -2.74 -20.62
N LYS A 111 -1.91 -2.71 -21.45
CA LYS A 111 -1.91 -2.07 -22.77
C LYS A 111 -2.29 -0.60 -22.68
N SER A 112 -3.26 -0.29 -21.82
CA SER A 112 -3.71 1.08 -21.55
C SER A 112 -4.27 1.19 -20.12
N ASP A 113 -3.96 2.30 -19.47
CA ASP A 113 -4.47 2.67 -18.14
C ASP A 113 -5.44 3.85 -18.17
N GLN A 114 -5.75 4.39 -19.36
CA GLN A 114 -6.60 5.56 -19.49
C GLN A 114 -7.95 5.37 -18.76
N ARG A 115 -8.62 4.23 -18.99
CA ARG A 115 -9.90 3.94 -18.33
C ARG A 115 -9.74 3.78 -16.81
N PHE A 116 -8.62 3.24 -16.34
CA PHE A 116 -8.34 3.13 -14.92
C PHE A 116 -8.23 4.53 -14.29
N TRP A 117 -7.41 5.41 -14.84
CA TRP A 117 -7.24 6.77 -14.29
C TRP A 117 -8.51 7.62 -14.40
N GLU A 118 -9.26 7.52 -15.50
CA GLU A 118 -10.55 8.20 -15.62
C GLU A 118 -11.55 7.72 -14.55
N THR A 119 -11.59 6.42 -14.27
CA THR A 119 -12.44 5.84 -13.21
C THR A 119 -11.92 6.22 -11.83
N PHE A 120 -10.59 6.26 -11.66
CA PHE A 120 -9.96 6.64 -10.41
C PHE A 120 -10.34 8.08 -10.02
N ASP A 121 -10.17 9.04 -10.93
CA ASP A 121 -10.43 10.45 -10.67
C ASP A 121 -11.93 10.75 -10.44
N LYS A 122 -12.81 10.03 -11.15
CA LYS A 122 -14.26 10.30 -11.11
C LYS A 122 -15.01 9.51 -10.04
N GLU A 123 -14.56 8.30 -9.70
CA GLU A 123 -15.29 7.36 -8.83
C GLU A 123 -14.44 6.88 -7.66
N TYR A 124 -13.27 6.26 -7.92
CA TYR A 124 -12.55 5.55 -6.87
C TYR A 124 -11.98 6.49 -5.81
N HIS A 125 -11.24 7.53 -6.21
CA HIS A 125 -10.60 8.45 -5.28
C HIS A 125 -11.62 9.22 -4.43
N PRO A 126 -12.71 9.80 -4.98
CA PRO A 126 -13.78 10.38 -4.16
C PRO A 126 -14.37 9.41 -3.15
N THR A 127 -14.66 8.17 -3.55
CA THR A 127 -15.23 7.13 -2.68
C THR A 127 -14.28 6.74 -1.54
N LEU A 128 -13.00 6.53 -1.85
CA LEU A 128 -11.98 6.20 -0.84
C LEU A 128 -11.77 7.36 0.14
N LYS A 129 -11.77 8.60 -0.35
CA LYS A 129 -11.68 9.79 0.48
C LYS A 129 -12.87 9.92 1.43
N GLU A 130 -14.09 9.64 0.97
CA GLU A 130 -15.29 9.64 1.82
C GLU A 130 -15.20 8.61 2.96
N ARG A 131 -14.58 7.45 2.69
CA ARG A 131 -14.30 6.41 3.71
C ARG A 131 -13.15 6.77 4.65
N GLY A 132 -12.40 7.83 4.36
CA GLY A 132 -11.18 8.20 5.07
C GLY A 132 -9.95 7.36 4.71
N THR A 133 -10.04 6.52 3.67
CA THR A 133 -8.89 5.75 3.16
C THR A 133 -7.94 6.67 2.43
N LYS A 134 -6.68 6.72 2.86
CA LYS A 134 -5.62 7.45 2.17
C LYS A 134 -5.13 6.67 0.96
N VAL A 135 -4.82 7.34 -0.13
CA VAL A 135 -4.30 6.70 -1.35
C VAL A 135 -2.88 7.17 -1.62
N VAL A 136 -1.93 6.25 -1.70
CA VAL A 136 -0.53 6.55 -2.06
C VAL A 136 -0.13 5.85 -3.35
N ARG A 137 1.02 6.24 -3.91
CA ARG A 137 1.59 5.60 -5.09
C ARG A 137 2.94 4.96 -4.76
N THR A 138 3.11 3.68 -5.09
CA THR A 138 4.42 3.01 -4.97
C THR A 138 5.28 3.24 -6.21
N ILE A 139 6.54 3.61 -6.00
CA ILE A 139 7.57 3.64 -7.04
C ILE A 139 8.78 2.81 -6.61
N GLY A 140 9.40 2.09 -7.54
CA GLY A 140 10.63 1.36 -7.24
C GLY A 140 11.85 2.26 -7.13
N ALA A 141 12.77 1.96 -6.21
CA ALA A 141 14.03 2.68 -6.06
C ALA A 141 14.88 2.72 -7.36
N LYS A 142 14.68 1.74 -8.26
CA LYS A 142 15.32 1.72 -9.59
C LYS A 142 14.89 2.91 -10.47
N LEU A 143 13.65 3.36 -10.38
CA LEU A 143 13.16 4.56 -11.07
C LEU A 143 13.95 5.78 -10.59
N LEU A 144 14.15 5.91 -9.28
CA LEU A 144 14.92 7.02 -8.71
C LEU A 144 16.38 6.98 -9.19
N LEU A 145 17.02 5.81 -9.19
CA LEU A 145 18.39 5.66 -9.72
C LEU A 145 18.48 6.04 -11.21
N ASN A 146 17.49 5.69 -12.02
CA ASN A 146 17.43 6.09 -13.43
C ASN A 146 17.33 7.61 -13.59
N LYS A 147 16.45 8.28 -12.83
CA LYS A 147 16.35 9.75 -12.84
C LYS A 147 17.65 10.43 -12.37
N ILE A 148 18.28 9.89 -11.33
CA ILE A 148 19.60 10.34 -10.86
C ILE A 148 20.66 10.20 -11.96
N LYS A 149 20.60 9.11 -12.76
CA LYS A 149 21.48 8.91 -13.92
C LYS A 149 21.20 9.90 -15.05
N GLU A 150 19.95 10.15 -15.37
CA GLU A 150 19.52 11.13 -16.39
C GLU A 150 19.99 12.56 -16.05
N LYS A 151 19.98 12.92 -14.76
CA LYS A 151 20.50 14.21 -14.26
C LYS A 151 22.04 14.24 -14.13
N GLY A 152 22.73 13.17 -14.54
CA GLY A 152 24.19 13.09 -14.53
C GLY A 152 24.81 12.98 -13.14
N LEU A 153 24.05 12.52 -12.15
CA LEU A 153 24.49 12.38 -10.75
C LEU A 153 24.89 10.96 -10.38
N TYR A 154 24.45 9.94 -11.14
CA TYR A 154 24.67 8.54 -10.81
C TYR A 154 26.15 8.19 -10.63
N GLY A 155 26.47 7.47 -9.56
CA GLY A 155 27.85 7.12 -9.25
C GLY A 155 28.71 8.23 -8.65
N GLN A 156 28.25 9.49 -8.66
CA GLN A 156 29.06 10.64 -8.30
C GLN A 156 28.75 11.13 -6.89
N SER A 157 29.79 11.47 -6.13
CA SER A 157 29.69 12.16 -4.84
C SER A 157 29.70 13.68 -5.02
N ARG A 158 28.85 14.21 -5.92
CA ARG A 158 28.76 15.65 -6.20
C ARG A 158 27.62 16.27 -5.41
N GLU A 159 27.89 17.27 -4.58
CA GLU A 159 26.84 18.05 -3.91
C GLU A 159 26.12 18.97 -4.90
N ASP A 160 25.09 18.42 -5.54
CA ASP A 160 24.19 19.15 -6.45
C ASP A 160 22.75 18.92 -5.99
N ASP A 161 22.47 19.46 -4.80
CA ASP A 161 21.23 19.20 -4.07
C ASP A 161 19.99 19.77 -4.78
N SER A 162 20.15 20.81 -5.59
CA SER A 162 19.08 21.36 -6.43
C SER A 162 18.59 20.34 -7.46
N LYS A 163 19.47 19.53 -8.07
CA LYS A 163 19.05 18.45 -8.97
C LYS A 163 18.31 17.32 -8.26
N TYR A 164 18.65 17.00 -7.02
CA TYR A 164 17.84 16.05 -6.24
C TYR A 164 16.45 16.61 -5.94
N ARG A 165 16.34 17.92 -5.66
CA ARG A 165 15.04 18.60 -5.54
C ARG A 165 14.27 18.58 -6.86
N GLU A 166 14.91 18.83 -8.00
CA GLU A 166 14.26 18.71 -9.31
C GLU A 166 13.68 17.31 -9.51
N ILE A 167 14.45 16.25 -9.24
CA ILE A 167 13.98 14.87 -9.34
C ILE A 167 12.80 14.63 -8.40
N ALA A 168 12.89 15.08 -7.14
CA ALA A 168 11.82 14.90 -6.16
C ALA A 168 10.53 15.61 -6.58
N HIS A 169 10.62 16.84 -7.12
CA HIS A 169 9.48 17.56 -7.67
C HIS A 169 8.90 16.87 -8.91
N GLU A 170 9.72 16.46 -9.88
CA GLU A 170 9.25 15.73 -11.06
C GLU A 170 8.48 14.44 -10.67
N VAL A 171 9.00 13.70 -9.69
CA VAL A 171 8.34 12.49 -9.18
C VAL A 171 7.06 12.84 -8.43
N TYR A 172 7.09 13.85 -7.56
CA TYR A 172 5.90 14.28 -6.83
C TYR A 172 4.78 14.74 -7.78
N GLU A 173 5.10 15.56 -8.78
CA GLU A 173 4.12 16.04 -9.75
C GLU A 173 3.47 14.89 -10.51
N GLU A 174 4.29 13.97 -11.04
CA GLU A 174 3.79 12.85 -11.86
C GLU A 174 3.00 11.82 -11.04
N TYR A 175 3.52 11.44 -9.88
CA TYR A 175 3.01 10.27 -9.14
C TYR A 175 2.10 10.64 -7.97
N VAL A 176 2.07 11.90 -7.52
CA VAL A 176 1.26 12.33 -6.38
C VAL A 176 0.31 13.45 -6.79
N ALA A 177 0.82 14.57 -7.31
CA ALA A 177 0.00 15.76 -7.58
C ALA A 177 -1.01 15.55 -8.69
N LYS A 178 -0.62 14.88 -9.79
CA LYS A 178 -1.44 14.63 -10.98
C LYS A 178 -2.83 14.05 -10.68
N HIS A 179 -2.91 13.13 -9.72
CA HIS A 179 -4.16 12.50 -9.29
C HIS A 179 -4.54 12.87 -7.85
N ASN A 180 -3.90 13.91 -7.30
CA ASN A 180 -4.10 14.42 -5.94
C ASN A 180 -3.98 13.36 -4.84
N LEU A 181 -3.04 12.43 -4.97
CA LEU A 181 -2.83 11.34 -4.01
C LEU A 181 -2.28 11.85 -2.67
N ASP A 182 -2.46 11.09 -1.61
CA ASP A 182 -2.03 11.43 -0.25
C ASP A 182 -0.54 11.22 0.00
N GLY A 183 0.22 10.62 -0.92
CA GLY A 183 1.65 10.43 -0.72
C GLY A 183 2.31 9.47 -1.69
N LEU A 184 3.55 9.13 -1.36
CA LEU A 184 4.42 8.25 -2.14
C LEU A 184 5.03 7.20 -1.22
N ASP A 185 5.14 6.00 -1.76
CA ASP A 185 5.81 4.86 -1.18
C ASP A 185 7.01 4.48 -2.07
N VAL A 186 8.19 4.39 -1.46
CA VAL A 186 9.43 4.06 -2.18
C VAL A 186 9.81 2.62 -1.88
N ASP A 187 9.62 1.77 -2.88
CA ASP A 187 9.93 0.34 -2.84
C ASP A 187 11.42 0.10 -3.02
N MET A 188 12.07 -0.22 -1.90
CA MET A 188 13.48 -0.47 -1.80
C MET A 188 13.79 -1.97 -1.83
N GLU A 189 13.90 -2.52 -3.04
CA GLU A 189 14.39 -3.89 -3.27
C GLU A 189 15.82 -3.96 -3.84
N LEU A 190 16.56 -2.85 -3.83
CA LEU A 190 17.90 -2.78 -4.43
C LEU A 190 19.01 -3.17 -3.46
N ARG A 191 19.36 -4.46 -3.45
CA ARG A 191 20.41 -5.03 -2.58
C ARG A 191 21.81 -4.46 -2.85
N GLU A 192 22.05 -3.88 -4.01
CA GLU A 192 23.33 -3.28 -4.36
C GLU A 192 23.60 -1.94 -3.66
N VAL A 193 22.57 -1.23 -3.18
CA VAL A 193 22.76 0.10 -2.58
C VAL A 193 23.68 0.03 -1.37
N GLU A 194 23.55 -0.99 -0.53
CA GLU A 194 24.44 -1.20 0.63
C GLU A 194 25.93 -1.29 0.23
N LYS A 195 26.21 -1.86 -0.93
CA LYS A 195 27.59 -2.17 -1.37
C LYS A 195 28.36 -0.94 -1.82
N TYR A 196 27.68 0.14 -2.18
CA TYR A 196 28.27 1.29 -2.86
C TYR A 196 27.99 2.59 -2.09
N THR A 197 29.03 3.19 -1.51
CA THR A 197 28.93 4.45 -0.75
C THR A 197 28.25 5.57 -1.52
N ASN A 198 28.51 5.70 -2.82
CA ASN A 198 27.86 6.67 -3.69
C ASN A 198 26.35 6.42 -3.81
N LEU A 199 25.89 5.17 -3.88
CA LEU A 199 24.46 4.85 -3.96
C LEU A 199 23.75 5.12 -2.64
N ARG A 200 24.37 4.78 -1.50
CA ARG A 200 23.86 5.15 -0.17
C ARG A 200 23.69 6.65 -0.02
N TRP A 201 24.70 7.41 -0.42
CA TRP A 201 24.65 8.87 -0.40
C TRP A 201 23.55 9.41 -1.33
N GLN A 202 23.37 8.82 -2.52
CA GLN A 202 22.29 9.18 -3.46
C GLN A 202 20.90 8.92 -2.89
N LEU A 203 20.68 7.75 -2.28
CA LEU A 203 19.44 7.41 -1.58
C LEU A 203 19.15 8.45 -0.48
N ARG A 204 20.14 8.78 0.34
CA ARG A 204 19.99 9.81 1.38
C ARG A 204 19.57 11.17 0.80
N LYS A 205 20.21 11.59 -0.29
CA LYS A 205 19.93 12.89 -0.93
C LYS A 205 18.54 12.94 -1.54
N ILE A 206 18.13 11.92 -2.30
CA ILE A 206 16.79 11.92 -2.90
C ILE A 206 15.69 11.84 -1.85
N MET A 207 15.84 11.02 -0.79
CA MET A 207 14.87 10.95 0.30
C MET A 207 14.86 12.24 1.14
N GLY A 208 16.01 12.90 1.29
CA GLY A 208 16.09 14.24 1.87
C GLY A 208 15.34 15.28 1.04
N ALA A 209 15.45 15.24 -0.28
CA ALA A 209 14.71 16.13 -1.16
C ALA A 209 13.19 15.88 -1.09
N PHE A 210 12.74 14.62 -1.05
CA PHE A 210 11.32 14.31 -0.80
C PHE A 210 10.84 14.84 0.54
N SER A 211 11.69 14.81 1.58
CA SER A 211 11.33 15.29 2.92
C SER A 211 11.00 16.78 3.00
N GLU A 212 11.39 17.57 1.98
CA GLU A 212 11.00 18.99 1.88
C GLU A 212 9.59 19.18 1.29
N ILE A 213 9.01 18.13 0.68
CA ILE A 213 7.71 18.16 -0.01
C ILE A 213 6.66 17.36 0.77
N MET A 214 7.07 16.23 1.35
CA MET A 214 6.22 15.19 1.94
C MET A 214 6.92 14.51 3.13
N GLY A 215 6.17 13.83 3.98
CA GLY A 215 6.69 13.20 5.20
C GLY A 215 6.69 14.12 6.42
N PRO A 216 7.15 13.63 7.59
CA PRO A 216 7.05 14.33 8.87
C PRO A 216 7.83 15.65 8.94
N LYS A 217 8.83 15.84 8.08
CA LYS A 217 9.68 17.05 8.04
C LYS A 217 9.25 18.07 7.00
N ALA A 218 8.24 17.77 6.18
CA ALA A 218 7.80 18.67 5.14
C ALA A 218 7.14 19.92 5.74
N PRO A 219 7.51 21.14 5.30
CA PRO A 219 6.84 22.36 5.72
C PRO A 219 5.32 22.33 5.46
N GLY A 220 4.87 21.67 4.40
CA GLY A 220 3.44 21.49 4.09
C GLY A 220 2.68 20.62 5.10
N ASN A 221 3.39 19.86 5.92
CA ASN A 221 2.85 19.04 7.02
C ASN A 221 3.05 19.69 8.40
N ALA A 222 3.67 20.87 8.48
CA ALA A 222 3.91 21.53 9.76
C ALA A 222 2.59 21.77 10.53
N GLY A 223 2.53 21.29 11.77
CA GLY A 223 1.34 21.38 12.62
C GLY A 223 0.25 20.34 12.35
N LYS A 224 0.39 19.52 11.29
CA LYS A 224 -0.48 18.38 11.01
C LYS A 224 0.08 17.10 11.63
N LYS A 225 -0.79 16.10 11.80
CA LYS A 225 -0.45 14.75 12.22
C LYS A 225 -0.82 13.76 11.11
N PRO A 226 -0.15 12.58 11.04
CA PRO A 226 -0.62 11.48 10.22
C PRO A 226 -2.11 11.22 10.46
N GLY A 227 -2.91 11.29 9.39
CA GLY A 227 -4.36 11.14 9.38
C GLY A 227 -5.10 12.43 9.03
N ASP A 228 -4.50 13.58 9.30
CA ASP A 228 -5.11 14.88 9.01
C ASP A 228 -5.29 15.11 7.51
N ASP A 229 -6.32 15.89 7.16
CA ASP A 229 -6.60 16.23 5.77
C ASP A 229 -5.46 17.02 5.13
N GLY A 230 -5.07 16.60 3.92
CA GLY A 230 -3.96 17.20 3.19
C GLY A 230 -2.59 16.98 3.80
N TYR A 231 -2.42 16.02 4.72
CA TYR A 231 -1.11 15.48 5.09
C TYR A 231 -0.53 14.69 3.91
N LYS A 232 0.72 14.94 3.50
CA LYS A 232 1.39 14.18 2.44
C LYS A 232 2.39 13.18 3.02
N TYR A 233 2.15 11.89 2.81
CA TYR A 233 2.94 10.80 3.38
C TYR A 233 4.19 10.49 2.55
N LEU A 234 5.32 10.24 3.22
CA LEU A 234 6.52 9.63 2.65
C LEU A 234 6.76 8.28 3.32
N ILE A 235 6.68 7.21 2.54
CA ILE A 235 6.74 5.82 3.02
C ILE A 235 7.95 5.12 2.38
N TYR A 236 8.54 4.20 3.14
CA TYR A 236 9.67 3.40 2.71
C TYR A 236 9.39 1.93 2.92
N ASP A 237 8.97 1.23 1.87
CA ASP A 237 8.82 -0.22 1.91
C ASP A 237 10.08 -0.95 1.45
N THR A 238 10.35 -2.09 2.06
CA THR A 238 11.61 -2.81 1.84
C THR A 238 11.54 -4.25 2.35
N PHE A 239 12.47 -5.09 1.90
CA PHE A 239 12.66 -6.45 2.42
C PHE A 239 12.95 -6.45 3.94
N ASP A 240 12.87 -7.62 4.57
CA ASP A 240 12.95 -7.84 6.01
C ASP A 240 14.32 -7.61 6.69
N ASN A 241 15.19 -6.77 6.12
CA ASN A 241 16.54 -6.49 6.62
C ASN A 241 16.86 -4.98 6.57
N ALA A 242 16.76 -4.31 7.71
CA ALA A 242 16.99 -2.87 7.83
C ALA A 242 18.37 -2.39 7.37
N GLN A 243 19.41 -3.22 7.55
CA GLN A 243 20.78 -2.87 7.22
C GLN A 243 20.98 -2.89 5.71
N LEU A 244 20.61 -4.00 5.05
CA LEU A 244 20.68 -4.11 3.60
C LEU A 244 19.77 -3.07 2.91
N ALA A 245 18.63 -2.76 3.54
CA ALA A 245 17.68 -1.73 3.10
C ALA A 245 18.12 -0.29 3.39
N GLN A 246 19.22 -0.08 4.12
CA GLN A 246 19.71 1.26 4.48
C GLN A 246 18.70 2.13 5.22
N VAL A 247 17.83 1.53 6.05
CA VAL A 247 16.76 2.25 6.78
C VAL A 247 17.29 3.41 7.62
N ALA A 248 18.49 3.28 8.18
CA ALA A 248 19.15 4.32 8.95
C ALA A 248 19.25 5.67 8.19
N LEU A 249 19.41 5.63 6.86
CA LEU A 249 19.56 6.83 6.04
C LEU A 249 18.26 7.61 5.82
N VAL A 250 17.12 6.98 6.08
CA VAL A 250 15.78 7.53 5.77
C VAL A 250 14.87 7.58 6.99
N ALA A 251 15.24 6.94 8.09
CA ALA A 251 14.42 6.79 9.29
C ALA A 251 13.84 8.09 9.85
N ASP A 252 14.58 9.20 9.69
CA ASP A 252 14.19 10.52 10.18
C ASP A 252 13.26 11.30 9.25
N VAL A 253 13.11 10.86 7.99
CA VAL A 253 12.34 11.58 6.98
C VAL A 253 11.05 10.88 6.57
N VAL A 254 10.80 9.65 7.02
CA VAL A 254 9.64 8.84 6.59
C VAL A 254 8.62 8.65 7.71
N ASP A 255 7.35 8.60 7.33
CA ASP A 255 6.23 8.33 8.23
C ASP A 255 6.24 6.86 8.67
N TYR A 256 6.41 5.96 7.71
CA TYR A 256 6.34 4.53 7.92
C TYR A 256 7.46 3.80 7.18
N VAL A 257 7.89 2.70 7.79
CA VAL A 257 8.75 1.68 7.19
C VAL A 257 7.96 0.38 7.12
N LEU A 258 7.74 -0.11 5.91
CA LEU A 258 6.98 -1.34 5.64
C LEU A 258 7.98 -2.47 5.40
N ALA A 259 8.14 -3.33 6.40
CA ALA A 259 9.02 -4.50 6.30
C ALA A 259 8.26 -5.69 5.71
N GLN A 260 8.67 -6.14 4.52
CA GLN A 260 8.08 -7.25 3.79
C GLN A 260 8.42 -8.59 4.47
N THR A 261 7.59 -8.99 5.43
CA THR A 261 7.77 -10.22 6.23
C THR A 261 7.03 -11.42 5.62
N TYR A 262 6.97 -11.51 4.29
CA TYR A 262 6.04 -12.37 3.55
C TYR A 262 6.20 -13.88 3.81
N ASP A 263 7.40 -14.34 4.16
CA ASP A 263 7.73 -15.72 4.52
C ASP A 263 7.81 -15.93 6.05
N LYS A 264 7.48 -14.91 6.87
CA LYS A 264 7.58 -14.93 8.33
C LYS A 264 6.19 -14.98 8.98
N GLY A 265 5.68 -16.20 9.16
CA GLY A 265 4.32 -16.44 9.69
C GLY A 265 4.21 -16.61 11.21
N THR A 266 5.26 -16.35 12.01
CA THR A 266 5.23 -16.52 13.47
C THR A 266 5.68 -15.27 14.22
N ALA A 267 5.18 -15.08 15.45
CA ALA A 267 5.56 -13.96 16.30
C ALA A 267 7.08 -13.86 16.53
N GLU A 268 7.77 -14.99 16.70
CA GLU A 268 9.22 -15.02 16.90
C GLU A 268 9.98 -14.58 15.64
N SER A 269 9.49 -14.98 14.46
CA SER A 269 10.11 -14.59 13.20
C SER A 269 9.97 -13.10 12.91
N ILE A 270 8.80 -12.52 13.18
CA ILE A 270 8.56 -11.07 13.06
C ILE A 270 9.37 -10.29 14.11
N THR A 271 9.48 -10.81 15.33
CA THR A 271 10.31 -10.20 16.39
C THR A 271 11.78 -10.12 15.97
N ARG A 272 12.31 -11.15 15.28
CA ARG A 272 13.68 -11.11 14.74
C ARG A 272 13.86 -10.00 13.71
N VAL A 273 12.88 -9.80 12.82
CA VAL A 273 12.89 -8.68 11.87
C VAL A 273 12.92 -7.36 12.63
N TRP A 274 11.94 -7.12 13.51
CA TRP A 274 11.87 -5.90 14.32
C TRP A 274 13.16 -5.58 15.07
N ASN A 275 13.84 -6.58 15.62
CA ASN A 275 15.11 -6.37 16.34
C ASN A 275 16.22 -5.77 15.48
N GLY A 276 16.17 -5.92 14.15
CA GLY A 276 17.09 -5.24 13.22
C GLY A 276 16.74 -3.78 12.90
N PHE A 277 15.49 -3.38 13.14
CA PHE A 277 14.95 -2.04 12.86
C PHE A 277 14.91 -1.15 14.11
N ARG A 278 14.76 -1.73 15.30
CA ARG A 278 14.43 -1.03 16.55
C ARG A 278 15.45 0.01 17.02
N ASP A 279 16.69 -0.03 16.54
CA ASP A 279 17.74 0.95 16.82
C ASP A 279 17.74 2.13 15.84
N LYS A 280 16.96 2.04 14.76
CA LYS A 280 16.89 3.04 13.68
C LYS A 280 15.55 3.77 13.68
N ILE A 281 14.46 3.07 13.96
CA ILE A 281 13.10 3.61 13.97
C ILE A 281 12.40 3.29 15.30
N ASN A 282 11.34 4.03 15.60
CA ASN A 282 10.42 3.64 16.66
C ASN A 282 9.35 2.68 16.14
N SER A 283 8.75 1.91 17.04
CA SER A 283 7.79 0.88 16.66
C SER A 283 6.52 1.42 16.01
N CYS A 284 6.17 2.70 16.22
CA CYS A 284 5.03 3.35 15.58
C CYS A 284 5.25 3.68 14.10
N GLN A 285 6.50 3.65 13.63
CA GLN A 285 6.81 3.74 12.19
C GLN A 285 6.79 2.36 11.52
N PHE A 286 6.86 1.27 12.29
CA PHE A 286 7.07 -0.08 11.75
C PHE A 286 5.75 -0.77 11.41
N LEU A 287 5.61 -1.21 10.15
CA LEU A 287 4.55 -2.09 9.69
C LEU A 287 5.15 -3.42 9.22
N ALA A 288 4.62 -4.53 9.73
CA ALA A 288 4.96 -5.87 9.25
C ALA A 288 3.98 -6.32 8.15
N GLY A 289 4.51 -6.95 7.10
CA GLY A 289 3.74 -7.31 5.90
C GLY A 289 3.52 -8.80 5.71
N TYR A 290 2.35 -9.18 5.19
CA TYR A 290 2.11 -10.49 4.60
C TYR A 290 1.73 -10.35 3.12
N ALA A 291 1.78 -11.44 2.36
CA ALA A 291 1.44 -11.43 0.93
C ALA A 291 0.35 -12.47 0.62
N HIS A 292 -0.61 -12.08 -0.21
CA HIS A 292 -1.57 -13.03 -0.78
C HIS A 292 -0.96 -13.82 -1.95
N PRO A 293 -1.39 -15.06 -2.18
CA PRO A 293 -0.97 -15.82 -3.35
C PRO A 293 -1.32 -15.15 -4.69
N GLU A 294 -0.31 -14.68 -5.39
CA GLU A 294 -0.46 -14.18 -6.76
C GLU A 294 -0.71 -15.32 -7.74
N GLU A 295 -1.46 -15.04 -8.80
CA GLU A 295 -1.66 -15.95 -9.91
C GLU A 295 -0.34 -16.27 -10.63
N ASN A 296 -0.12 -17.54 -10.95
CA ASN A 296 1.11 -18.10 -11.52
C ASN A 296 2.40 -17.83 -10.71
N ASP A 297 2.30 -17.48 -9.43
CA ASP A 297 3.48 -17.20 -8.60
C ASP A 297 4.34 -18.44 -8.35
N THR A 298 5.65 -18.23 -8.34
CA THR A 298 6.68 -19.23 -8.04
C THR A 298 7.37 -18.99 -6.70
N ASN A 299 7.24 -17.80 -6.10
CA ASN A 299 7.86 -17.46 -4.81
C ASN A 299 7.19 -18.18 -3.63
N ARG A 300 5.85 -18.33 -3.67
CA ARG A 300 5.06 -19.13 -2.72
C ARG A 300 5.17 -18.69 -1.25
N PHE A 301 4.83 -17.43 -0.96
CA PHE A 301 4.71 -16.90 0.40
C PHE A 301 3.50 -17.46 1.16
N LEU A 302 3.73 -18.42 2.05
CA LEU A 302 2.67 -19.20 2.70
C LEU A 302 1.98 -18.49 3.88
N THR A 303 2.14 -17.17 4.05
CA THR A 303 1.58 -16.47 5.21
C THR A 303 0.06 -16.32 5.15
N ALA A 304 -0.51 -16.05 3.97
CA ALA A 304 -1.95 -15.82 3.80
C ALA A 304 -2.69 -16.98 3.12
N ILE A 305 -2.43 -18.21 3.56
CA ILE A 305 -3.14 -19.43 3.11
C ILE A 305 -3.75 -20.18 4.29
N GLY A 306 -4.65 -21.12 3.99
CA GLY A 306 -5.31 -21.97 4.98
C GLY A 306 -6.46 -21.26 5.70
N ASP A 307 -6.75 -21.68 6.93
CA ASP A 307 -7.80 -21.06 7.74
C ASP A 307 -7.43 -19.62 8.09
N VAL A 308 -8.32 -18.69 7.76
CA VAL A 308 -8.15 -17.25 7.99
C VAL A 308 -7.71 -16.98 9.43
N ASN A 309 -8.34 -17.59 10.44
CA ASN A 309 -8.14 -17.27 11.85
C ASN A 309 -6.82 -17.80 12.43
N THR A 310 -6.24 -18.83 11.83
CA THR A 310 -5.00 -19.46 12.33
C THR A 310 -3.81 -19.29 11.38
N SER A 311 -3.98 -18.51 10.31
CA SER A 311 -2.95 -18.29 9.30
C SER A 311 -1.75 -17.47 9.81
N GLY A 312 -0.62 -17.56 9.09
CA GLY A 312 0.56 -16.72 9.36
C GLY A 312 0.26 -15.22 9.24
N ALA A 313 -0.64 -14.82 8.35
CA ALA A 313 -1.10 -13.44 8.18
C ALA A 313 -1.74 -12.90 9.47
N MET A 314 -2.48 -13.72 10.22
CA MET A 314 -3.05 -13.29 11.50
C MET A 314 -2.00 -13.17 12.59
N ASN A 315 -0.97 -14.02 12.57
CA ASN A 315 0.18 -13.85 13.46
C ASN A 315 0.90 -12.53 13.17
N VAL A 316 1.07 -12.16 11.89
CA VAL A 316 1.61 -10.84 11.48
C VAL A 316 0.72 -9.70 11.96
N ALA A 317 -0.61 -9.80 11.75
CA ALA A 317 -1.56 -8.77 12.14
C ALA A 317 -1.65 -8.57 13.66
N ALA A 318 -1.61 -9.65 14.44
CA ALA A 318 -1.71 -9.62 15.89
C ALA A 318 -0.39 -9.25 16.59
N TRP A 319 0.76 -9.45 15.93
CA TRP A 319 2.07 -9.22 16.52
C TRP A 319 2.24 -7.77 17.00
N LYS A 320 2.95 -7.61 18.11
CA LYS A 320 3.42 -6.34 18.66
C LYS A 320 4.83 -6.53 19.23
N PRO A 321 5.68 -5.49 19.21
CA PRO A 321 6.96 -5.55 19.90
C PRO A 321 6.74 -5.67 21.41
N GLU A 322 7.65 -6.34 22.10
CA GLU A 322 7.59 -6.43 23.57
C GLU A 322 7.60 -5.02 24.19
N GLY A 323 6.65 -4.76 25.08
CA GLY A 323 6.53 -3.49 25.79
C GLY A 323 6.06 -2.31 24.92
N GLY A 324 5.57 -2.55 23.70
CA GLY A 324 5.11 -1.46 22.84
C GLY A 324 4.02 -1.83 21.84
N GLU A 325 3.55 -0.79 21.16
CA GLU A 325 2.62 -0.87 20.03
C GLU A 325 3.39 -0.85 18.71
N LYS A 326 2.74 -1.27 17.62
CA LYS A 326 3.29 -1.13 16.26
C LYS A 326 2.55 -0.06 15.46
N GLY A 327 3.18 0.45 14.41
CA GLY A 327 2.57 1.39 13.47
C GLY A 327 1.42 0.77 12.68
N GLY A 328 1.48 -0.54 12.43
CA GLY A 328 0.39 -1.24 11.75
C GLY A 328 0.80 -2.56 11.11
N THR A 329 -0.01 -3.01 10.17
CA THR A 329 0.22 -4.19 9.35
C THR A 329 -0.10 -3.85 7.90
N PHE A 330 0.57 -4.53 6.97
CA PHE A 330 0.22 -4.41 5.56
C PHE A 330 0.06 -5.74 4.84
N ALA A 331 -0.67 -5.69 3.72
CA ALA A 331 -0.87 -6.82 2.84
C ALA A 331 -0.44 -6.48 1.41
N TYR A 332 0.33 -7.36 0.79
CA TYR A 332 0.60 -7.31 -0.64
C TYR A 332 -0.43 -8.12 -1.44
N ALA A 333 -0.79 -7.60 -2.63
CA ALA A 333 -1.79 -8.16 -3.54
C ALA A 333 -3.20 -8.31 -2.93
N LEU A 334 -3.78 -7.21 -2.42
CA LEU A 334 -5.15 -7.22 -1.85
C LEU A 334 -6.20 -7.80 -2.82
N ASP A 335 -6.02 -7.60 -4.12
CA ASP A 335 -6.90 -8.14 -5.16
C ASP A 335 -6.93 -9.70 -5.20
N ARG A 336 -6.03 -10.35 -4.45
CA ARG A 336 -5.87 -11.80 -4.31
C ARG A 336 -6.25 -12.35 -2.94
N ASP A 337 -6.93 -11.57 -2.11
CA ASP A 337 -7.38 -12.04 -0.80
C ASP A 337 -8.21 -13.34 -0.91
N GLY A 338 -7.86 -14.32 -0.06
CA GLY A 338 -8.55 -15.61 0.03
C GLY A 338 -8.13 -16.65 -1.02
N ARG A 339 -7.05 -16.40 -1.78
CA ARG A 339 -6.50 -17.35 -2.77
C ARG A 339 -5.48 -18.28 -2.13
N THR A 340 -5.28 -19.44 -2.77
CA THR A 340 -4.23 -20.41 -2.46
C THR A 340 -3.25 -20.57 -3.62
N TYR A 341 -2.16 -21.32 -3.40
CA TYR A 341 -1.19 -21.67 -4.45
C TYR A 341 -1.51 -22.98 -5.17
N ASP A 342 -2.73 -23.49 -5.02
CA ASP A 342 -3.13 -24.80 -5.51
C ASP A 342 -4.35 -24.67 -6.44
N GLY A 343 -4.49 -25.63 -7.36
CA GLY A 343 -5.65 -25.75 -8.23
C GLY A 343 -5.96 -24.50 -9.06
N ASP A 344 -7.23 -24.13 -9.08
CA ASP A 344 -7.75 -23.03 -9.90
C ASP A 344 -7.38 -21.65 -9.34
N ASP A 345 -7.15 -21.51 -8.02
CA ASP A 345 -6.70 -20.26 -7.42
C ASP A 345 -5.34 -19.81 -7.98
N LEU A 346 -4.41 -20.74 -8.23
CA LEU A 346 -3.11 -20.41 -8.81
C LEU A 346 -3.22 -19.90 -10.25
N THR A 347 -4.21 -20.35 -11.01
CA THR A 347 -4.23 -20.18 -12.48
C THR A 347 -5.33 -19.23 -12.98
N THR A 348 -6.25 -18.83 -12.10
CA THR A 348 -7.42 -18.00 -12.44
C THR A 348 -7.51 -16.75 -11.57
N LEU A 349 -8.24 -15.74 -12.09
CA LEU A 349 -8.68 -14.59 -11.31
C LEU A 349 -10.14 -14.79 -10.92
N LYS A 350 -10.46 -14.47 -9.66
CA LYS A 350 -11.79 -14.65 -9.07
C LYS A 350 -12.14 -13.43 -8.21
N PRO A 351 -13.43 -13.13 -8.01
CA PRO A 351 -13.87 -12.17 -6.99
C PRO A 351 -13.33 -12.53 -5.60
N THR A 352 -13.23 -11.56 -4.70
CA THR A 352 -12.83 -11.78 -3.30
C THR A 352 -13.82 -11.11 -2.35
N ASP A 353 -14.00 -11.70 -1.17
CA ASP A 353 -14.78 -11.14 -0.06
C ASP A 353 -13.90 -10.41 0.97
N PHE A 354 -12.59 -10.38 0.73
CA PHE A 354 -11.57 -9.76 1.59
C PHE A 354 -11.52 -10.33 3.01
N ALA A 355 -11.77 -11.63 3.18
CA ALA A 355 -11.83 -12.26 4.50
C ALA A 355 -10.52 -12.11 5.32
N PHE A 356 -9.36 -12.30 4.70
CA PHE A 356 -8.08 -12.14 5.41
C PHE A 356 -7.84 -10.67 5.78
N THR A 357 -8.08 -9.74 4.86
CA THR A 357 -7.93 -8.30 5.06
C THR A 357 -8.81 -7.82 6.21
N LYS A 358 -10.09 -8.20 6.21
CA LYS A 358 -11.03 -7.87 7.30
C LYS A 358 -10.53 -8.40 8.64
N ARG A 359 -10.11 -9.67 8.70
CA ARG A 359 -9.60 -10.24 9.95
C ARG A 359 -8.30 -9.60 10.42
N ALA A 360 -7.39 -9.28 9.49
CA ALA A 360 -6.14 -8.60 9.81
C ALA A 360 -6.38 -7.17 10.32
N ILE A 361 -7.37 -6.44 9.78
CA ILE A 361 -7.80 -5.13 10.26
C ILE A 361 -8.26 -5.22 11.72
N GLU A 362 -9.09 -6.21 12.07
CA GLU A 362 -9.56 -6.43 13.45
C GLU A 362 -8.40 -6.57 14.43
N LEU A 363 -7.44 -7.44 14.09
CA LEU A 363 -6.28 -7.74 14.94
C LEU A 363 -5.31 -6.55 15.02
N THR A 364 -5.11 -5.85 13.91
CA THR A 364 -4.19 -4.70 13.83
C THR A 364 -4.71 -3.53 14.66
N LYS A 365 -6.00 -3.24 14.54
CA LYS A 365 -6.62 -2.03 15.13
C LYS A 365 -7.28 -2.32 16.48
N GLY A 366 -7.39 -3.58 16.88
CA GLY A 366 -8.13 -3.98 18.09
C GLY A 366 -9.62 -3.67 18.00
N ILE A 367 -10.21 -3.78 16.81
CA ILE A 367 -11.65 -3.56 16.57
C ILE A 367 -12.34 -4.88 16.24
N SER A 368 -13.64 -4.98 16.48
CA SER A 368 -14.47 -6.09 16.02
C SER A 368 -15.29 -5.62 14.82
N LEU A 369 -15.14 -6.26 13.66
CA LEU A 369 -15.93 -5.93 12.46
C LEU A 369 -17.28 -6.67 12.45
N THR A 370 -17.48 -7.65 13.33
CA THR A 370 -18.80 -8.29 13.55
C THR A 370 -19.88 -7.31 14.07
N ASP A 371 -19.50 -6.11 14.52
CA ASP A 371 -20.43 -5.04 14.92
C ASP A 371 -20.79 -4.06 13.80
N LEU A 372 -20.31 -4.25 12.55
CA LEU A 372 -20.44 -3.26 11.47
C LEU A 372 -21.08 -3.78 10.16
N GLY A 373 -22.17 -4.55 10.26
CA GLY A 373 -23.19 -4.51 9.21
C GLY A 373 -23.59 -5.83 8.57
N THR A 374 -24.75 -6.30 8.99
CA THR A 374 -25.70 -7.16 8.27
C THR A 374 -26.22 -6.50 6.98
N HIS A 375 -25.35 -6.22 6.01
CA HIS A 375 -25.77 -5.94 4.64
C HIS A 375 -24.90 -6.74 3.67
N GLY A 376 -25.40 -7.94 3.30
CA GLY A 376 -24.87 -8.69 2.16
C GLY A 376 -24.59 -10.17 2.36
N SER A 377 -25.24 -10.88 3.29
CA SER A 377 -25.18 -12.35 3.29
C SER A 377 -26.16 -12.92 2.26
N ARG A 378 -25.66 -13.25 1.06
CA ARG A 378 -26.19 -14.38 0.30
C ARG A 378 -25.37 -15.60 0.70
N THR A 379 -25.94 -16.43 1.57
CA THR A 379 -25.51 -17.79 1.86
C THR A 379 -25.27 -18.58 0.57
N PRO A 380 -24.09 -19.19 0.37
CA PRO A 380 -23.96 -20.36 -0.47
C PRO A 380 -24.48 -21.56 0.32
N GLY A 381 -25.37 -22.33 -0.30
CA GLY A 381 -26.01 -23.50 0.29
C GLY A 381 -25.01 -24.56 0.75
N ALA A 382 -25.34 -25.17 1.88
CA ALA A 382 -24.68 -26.35 2.40
C ALA A 382 -24.69 -27.49 1.38
N ASN A 383 -23.56 -28.18 1.22
CA ASN A 383 -23.61 -29.63 1.05
C ASN A 383 -22.32 -30.35 1.47
N SER A 384 -22.55 -31.26 2.43
CA SER A 384 -21.87 -32.50 2.81
C SER A 384 -20.34 -32.57 2.92
N SER A 385 -19.94 -32.73 4.17
CA SER A 385 -18.80 -33.51 4.66
C SER A 385 -18.41 -34.74 3.84
N ARG A 386 -17.12 -34.84 3.52
CA ARG A 386 -16.38 -36.11 3.53
C ARG A 386 -14.96 -35.85 4.02
N THR A 387 -14.67 -36.37 5.20
CA THR A 387 -13.33 -36.58 5.73
C THR A 387 -12.64 -37.69 4.93
N GLU A 388 -11.59 -37.36 4.20
CA GLU A 388 -10.56 -38.32 3.82
C GLU A 388 -9.21 -37.79 4.28
N THR A 389 -8.67 -38.43 5.30
CA THR A 389 -7.26 -38.34 5.69
C THR A 389 -6.43 -39.01 4.59
N SER A 390 -5.70 -38.25 3.78
CA SER A 390 -4.67 -38.80 2.90
C SER A 390 -3.28 -38.49 3.47
N SER A 391 -2.56 -39.56 3.75
CA SER A 391 -1.19 -39.54 4.26
C SER A 391 -0.23 -39.07 3.16
N PHE A 392 0.36 -37.89 3.36
CA PHE A 392 1.30 -37.19 2.47
C PHE A 392 2.55 -38.01 2.07
N PHE A 393 2.83 -39.14 2.72
CA PHE A 393 4.04 -39.95 2.51
C PHE A 393 3.95 -41.03 1.41
N ASN A 394 2.77 -41.28 0.84
CA ASN A 394 2.56 -42.35 -0.16
C ASN A 394 2.30 -41.84 -1.59
N ASP A 395 2.53 -40.55 -1.86
CA ASP A 395 2.41 -40.01 -3.22
C ASP A 395 3.57 -40.50 -4.13
N PRO A 396 3.30 -41.17 -5.26
CA PRO A 396 4.31 -41.64 -6.22
C PRO A 396 5.19 -40.52 -6.79
N TYR A 397 4.69 -39.28 -6.81
CA TYR A 397 5.40 -38.09 -7.26
C TYR A 397 6.43 -37.61 -6.22
N TYR A 398 6.08 -37.71 -4.93
CA TYR A 398 6.99 -37.39 -3.81
C TYR A 398 8.17 -38.38 -3.75
N GLN A 399 7.91 -39.67 -3.97
CA GLN A 399 8.95 -40.70 -4.01
C GLN A 399 9.91 -40.55 -5.22
N LYS A 400 9.41 -40.01 -6.34
CA LYS A 400 10.22 -39.71 -7.52
C LYS A 400 11.17 -38.52 -7.25
N LEU A 401 10.68 -37.46 -6.62
CA LEU A 401 11.45 -36.26 -6.27
C LEU A 401 12.59 -36.55 -5.28
N MET A 402 12.38 -37.42 -4.29
CA MET A 402 13.42 -37.78 -3.31
C MET A 402 14.55 -38.62 -3.94
N LYS A 403 14.22 -39.47 -4.93
CA LYS A 403 15.20 -40.29 -5.64
C LYS A 403 16.03 -39.50 -6.64
N GLU A 404 15.46 -38.44 -7.22
CA GLU A 404 16.14 -37.52 -8.15
C GLU A 404 17.00 -36.47 -7.41
N ALA A 405 16.72 -36.22 -6.13
CA ALA A 405 17.49 -35.28 -5.29
C ALA A 405 18.73 -35.89 -4.60
N GLY A 406 19.00 -37.19 -4.76
CA GLY A 406 20.22 -37.83 -4.24
C GLY A 406 20.33 -37.90 -2.71
N ILE A 407 19.23 -37.72 -1.98
CA ILE A 407 19.20 -37.86 -0.52
C ILE A 407 18.84 -39.32 -0.22
N ALA A 408 19.87 -40.16 -0.10
CA ALA A 408 19.71 -41.49 0.43
C ALA A 408 19.36 -41.41 1.92
N ASP A 409 18.34 -42.20 2.30
CA ASP A 409 18.02 -42.57 3.67
C ASP A 409 19.30 -42.89 4.47
N ASN A 410 19.54 -42.12 5.52
CA ASN A 410 20.29 -42.62 6.66
C ASN A 410 19.32 -42.70 7.83
N THR A 411 18.78 -43.90 7.97
CA THR A 411 18.11 -44.38 9.17
C THR A 411 19.08 -44.37 10.35
N ASN A 412 18.75 -43.55 11.35
CA ASN A 412 18.75 -43.95 12.75
C ASN A 412 17.58 -43.26 13.46
#